data_AF-A0AAW6DJJ3-F1
#
_entry.id   AF-A0AAW6DJJ3-F1
#
_cell.length_a   1.000
_cell.length_b   1.000
_cell.length_c   1.000
_cell.angle_alpha   90.00
_cell.angle_beta   90.00
_cell.angle_gamma   90.00
#
_symmetry.space_group_name_H-M   'P 1'
#
loop_
_entity.id
_entity.type
_entity.pdbx_description
1 polymer ?
#
loop_
_entity_poly.entity_id
_entity_poly.type
_entity_poly.pdbx_seq_one_letter_code
_entity_poly.pdbx_strand_id
1 'polypeptide(L)' 'MHEKITDIQNLFWKAYKNYKGTGSMSQYNADVDGIIEKYRDDHAMLNFCKNLAISWAPVINEMKEDD' A
#
# COMPACT_ATOMS: atom_id res chain seq x y z
N MET A 1 14.02 -7.19 -10.83
CA MET A 1 13.56 -7.36 -9.43
C MET A 1 13.70 -6.06 -8.64
N HIS A 2 14.89 -5.46 -8.56
CA HIS A 2 15.10 -4.18 -7.86
C HIS A 2 14.14 -3.06 -8.32
N GLU A 3 13.99 -2.85 -9.64
CA GLU A 3 13.06 -1.85 -10.18
C GLU A 3 11.59 -2.08 -9.77
N LYS A 4 11.14 -3.34 -9.74
CA LYS A 4 9.79 -3.69 -9.31
C LYS A 4 9.58 -3.43 -7.82
N ILE A 5 10.57 -3.75 -6.98
CA ILE A 5 10.55 -3.44 -5.55
C ILE A 5 10.48 -1.93 -5.33
N THR A 6 11.30 -1.15 -6.06
CA THR A 6 11.29 0.31 -6.00
C THR A 6 9.95 0.89 -6.42
N ASP A 7 9.33 0.37 -7.50
CA ASP A 7 8.00 0.78 -7.92
C ASP A 7 6.93 0.48 -6.85
N ILE A 8 6.92 -0.72 -6.27
CA ILE A 8 5.99 -1.11 -5.21
C ILE A 8 6.14 -0.18 -3.99
N GLN A 9 7.38 0.04 -3.52
CA GLN A 9 7.66 0.93 -2.39
C GLN A 9 7.16 2.36 -2.66
N ASN A 10 7.40 2.89 -3.86
CA ASN A 10 6.94 4.21 -4.25
C ASN A 10 5.41 4.31 -4.32
N LEU A 11 4.73 3.27 -4.80
CA LEU A 11 3.27 3.23 -4.86
C LEU A 11 2.65 3.16 -3.46
N PHE A 12 3.16 2.31 -2.56
CA PHE A 12 2.72 2.27 -1.16
C PHE A 12 2.97 3.60 -0.45
N TRP A 13 4.13 4.23 -0.66
CA TRP A 13 4.42 5.56 -0.11
C TRP A 13 3.45 6.62 -0.64
N LYS A 14 3.08 6.56 -1.91
CA LYS A 14 2.07 7.45 -2.50
C LYS A 14 0.70 7.24 -1.86
N ALA A 15 0.25 6.00 -1.72
CA ALA A 15 -1.02 5.67 -1.07
C ALA A 15 -1.07 6.19 0.38
N TYR A 16 0.01 5.99 1.14
CA TYR A 16 0.17 6.54 2.49
C TYR A 16 0.05 8.07 2.52
N LYS A 17 0.78 8.79 1.64
CA LYS A 17 0.70 10.26 1.59
C LYS A 17 -0.69 10.76 1.21
N ASN A 18 -1.36 10.08 0.29
CA ASN A 18 -2.74 10.39 -0.08
C ASN A 18 -3.68 10.23 1.11
N TYR A 19 -3.55 9.12 1.85
CA TYR A 19 -4.32 8.86 3.07
C TYR A 19 -4.07 9.96 4.11
N LYS A 20 -2.81 10.26 4.42
CA LYS A 20 -2.44 11.33 5.35
C LYS A 20 -3.03 12.69 4.99
N GLY A 21 -3.15 13.01 3.70
CA GLY A 21 -3.72 14.28 3.23
C GLY A 21 -5.25 14.33 3.21
N THR A 22 -5.93 13.18 3.19
CA THR A 22 -7.38 13.11 2.95
C THR A 22 -8.18 12.44 4.07
N GLY A 23 -7.54 11.65 4.93
CA GLY A 23 -8.20 10.75 5.88
C GLY A 23 -9.03 9.63 5.23
N SER A 24 -8.99 9.50 3.90
CA SER A 24 -9.90 8.60 3.17
C SER A 24 -9.39 7.16 3.18
N MET A 25 -9.88 6.37 4.13
CA MET A 25 -9.56 4.93 4.20
C MET A 25 -10.05 4.16 2.96
N SER A 26 -11.19 4.56 2.39
CA SER A 26 -11.70 3.96 1.16
C SER A 26 -10.76 4.18 -0.03
N GLN A 27 -10.20 5.39 -0.17
CA GLN A 27 -9.20 5.67 -1.20
C GLN A 27 -7.90 4.91 -0.95
N TYR A 28 -7.44 4.84 0.30
CA TYR A 28 -6.25 4.07 0.66
C TYR A 28 -6.40 2.59 0.27
N ASN A 29 -7.53 1.96 0.62
CA ASN A 29 -7.80 0.57 0.27
C ASN A 29 -7.83 0.37 -1.25
N ALA A 30 -8.48 1.27 -1.99
CA ALA A 30 -8.51 1.21 -3.45
C ALA A 30 -7.11 1.35 -4.08
N ASP A 31 -6.27 2.24 -3.54
CA ASP A 31 -4.88 2.40 -3.99
C ASP A 31 -4.08 1.10 -3.74
N VAL A 32 -4.20 0.49 -2.56
CA VAL A 32 -3.50 -0.77 -2.21
C VAL A 32 -3.99 -1.95 -3.07
N ASP A 33 -5.29 -2.09 -3.28
CA ASP A 33 -5.87 -3.13 -4.14
C ASP A 33 -5.37 -2.98 -5.58
N GLY A 34 -5.27 -1.75 -6.08
CA GLY A 34 -4.68 -1.47 -7.39
C GLY A 34 -3.22 -1.90 -7.51
N ILE A 35 -2.42 -1.74 -6.46
CA ILE A 35 -1.02 -2.21 -6.43
C ILE A 35 -0.97 -3.74 -6.45
N ILE A 36 -1.81 -4.41 -5.65
CA ILE A 36 -1.87 -5.88 -5.60
C ILE A 36 -2.28 -6.44 -6.96
N GLU A 37 -3.29 -5.85 -7.60
CA GLU A 37 -3.77 -6.28 -8.91
C GLU A 37 -2.70 -6.11 -10.00
N LYS A 38 -1.95 -4.99 -9.99
CA LYS A 38 -0.84 -4.74 -10.93
C LYS A 38 0.21 -5.85 -10.92
N TYR A 39 0.43 -6.50 -9.78
CA TYR A 39 1.44 -7.55 -9.61
C TYR A 39 0.85 -8.97 -9.48
N ARG A 40 -0.43 -9.16 -9.79
CA ARG A 40 -1.15 -10.44 -9.71
C ARG A 40 -0.38 -11.63 -10.29
N ASP A 41 0.18 -11.46 -11.49
CA ASP A 41 0.81 -12.55 -12.25
C ASP A 41 2.30 -12.75 -11.89
N ASP A 42 2.88 -11.85 -11.08
CA ASP A 42 4.25 -11.98 -10.56
C ASP A 42 4.18 -12.42 -9.09
N HIS A 43 4.10 -13.74 -8.85
CA HIS A 43 3.90 -14.31 -7.52
C HIS A 43 4.87 -13.80 -6.45
N ALA A 44 6.13 -13.57 -6.81
CA ALA A 44 7.13 -13.05 -5.87
C ALA A 44 6.81 -11.62 -5.46
N MET A 45 6.47 -10.76 -6.43
CA MET A 45 6.09 -9.37 -6.16
C MET A 45 4.71 -9.25 -5.53
N LEU A 46 3.76 -10.11 -5.87
CA LEU A 46 2.46 -10.21 -5.22
C LEU A 46 2.61 -10.49 -3.72
N ASN A 47 3.45 -11.47 -3.36
CA ASN A 47 3.72 -11.77 -1.96
C ASN A 47 4.42 -10.60 -1.26
N PHE A 48 5.32 -9.91 -1.95
CA PHE A 48 5.95 -8.70 -1.42
C PHE A 48 4.92 -7.58 -1.15
N CYS A 49 3.99 -7.32 -2.08
CA CYS A 49 2.89 -6.35 -1.89
C CYS A 49 2.02 -6.72 -0.68
N LYS A 50 1.62 -7.99 -0.55
CA LYS A 50 0.79 -8.46 0.58
C LYS A 50 1.51 -8.29 1.92
N ASN A 51 2.79 -8.63 1.99
CA ASN A 51 3.59 -8.46 3.21
C ASN A 51 3.75 -6.98 3.58
N LEU A 52 3.92 -6.10 2.59
CA LEU A 52 3.94 -4.66 2.83
C LEU A 52 2.59 -4.17 3.35
N ALA A 53 1.47 -4.54 2.72
CA ALA A 53 0.14 -4.15 3.20
C ALA A 53 -0.10 -4.54 4.67
N ILE A 54 0.30 -5.76 5.06
CA ILE A 54 0.23 -6.23 6.45
C ILE A 54 1.12 -5.39 7.37
N SER A 55 2.36 -5.10 6.93
CA SER A 55 3.34 -4.35 7.73
C SER A 55 2.94 -2.89 7.96
N TRP A 56 2.21 -2.29 7.02
CA TRP A 56 1.70 -0.92 7.13
C TRP A 56 0.40 -0.81 7.93
N ALA A 57 -0.32 -1.92 8.13
CA ALA A 57 -1.64 -1.90 8.79
C ALA A 57 -1.63 -1.24 10.19
N PRO A 58 -0.65 -1.49 11.09
CA PRO A 58 -0.62 -0.80 12.38
C PRO A 58 -0.51 0.73 12.25
N VAL A 59 0.40 1.21 11.38
CA VAL A 59 0.62 2.65 11.17
C VAL A 59 -0.63 3.34 10.63
N ILE A 60 -1.32 2.70 9.68
CA ILE A 60 -2.55 3.23 9.09
C ILE A 60 -3.70 3.25 10.09
N ASN A 61 -3.80 2.22 10.94
CA ASN A 61 -4.84 2.12 11.97
C ASN A 61 -4.62 3.10 13.12
N GLU A 62 -3.38 3.31 13.58
CA GLU A 62 -3.06 4.35 14.58
C GLU A 62 -3.50 5.73 14.10
N MET A 63 -3.24 6.06 12.83
CA MET A 63 -3.69 7.32 12.23
C MET A 63 -5.21 7.45 12.09
N LYS A 64 -5.97 6.37 12.22
CA LYS A 64 -7.45 6.40 12.23
C LYS A 64 -8.01 6.74 13.61
N GLU A 65 -7.24 6.49 14.67
CA GLU A 65 -7.67 6.73 16.06
C GLU A 65 -7.47 8.18 16.51
N ASP A 66 -6.79 9.01 15.70
CA ASP A 66 -6.49 10.42 15.99
C ASP A 66 -7.56 11.43 15.48
N ASP A 67 -8.72 10.96 15.01
CA ASP A 67 -9.93 11.76 14.67
C ASP A 67 -11.02 11.66 15.76
#